data_AF-A0A2M4ADY1-F1
#
_entry.id   AF-A0A2M4ADY1-F1
#
_cell.length_a   1.000
_cell.length_b   1.000
_cell.length_c   1.000
_cell.angle_alpha   90.00
_cell.angle_beta   90.00
_cell.angle_gamma   90.00
#
_symmetry.space_group_name_H-M   'P 1'
#
loop_
_entity.id
_entity.type
_entity.pdbx_description
1 polymer ?
#
loop_
_entity_poly.entity_id
_entity_poly.type
_entity_poly.pdbx_seq_one_letter_code
_entity_poly.pdbx_strand_id
1 'polypeptide(L)'
;ILAAFALISMMQFNAIDATHEHANKMTNIFRRIKLDKTKNAVYQDYVEKGVKTLLKDPLVSKAMLLPASKTIPDDCLNAMVDEAREHENKFYAAFTYDCQGHIPTAFPCLEKGAATYYENLKALEKTTEKCCNM
;
A
#
# COMPACT_ATOMS: atom_id res chain seq x y z
N ILE A 1 -10.57 12.14 42.05
CA ILE A 1 -10.93 12.82 40.77
C ILE A 1 -9.66 13.17 39.97
N LEU A 2 -8.73 13.98 40.50
CA LEU A 2 -7.46 14.35 39.81
C LEU A 2 -6.60 13.16 39.33
N ALA A 3 -6.45 12.11 40.15
CA ALA A 3 -5.67 10.92 39.77
C ALA A 3 -6.27 10.14 38.57
N ALA A 4 -7.59 10.07 38.49
CA ALA A 4 -8.28 9.42 37.38
C ALA A 4 -8.13 10.21 36.08
N PHE A 5 -8.22 11.55 36.13
CA PHE A 5 -7.97 12.40 34.98
C PHE A 5 -6.54 12.30 34.47
N ALA A 6 -5.54 12.31 35.36
CA ALA A 6 -4.14 12.16 34.97
C ALA A 6 -3.86 10.80 34.27
N LEU A 7 -4.47 9.72 34.77
CA LEU A 7 -4.37 8.39 34.15
C LEU A 7 -5.04 8.35 32.78
N ILE A 8 -6.26 8.90 32.65
CA ILE A 8 -6.97 8.97 31.37
C ILE A 8 -6.17 9.77 30.35
N SER A 9 -5.61 10.92 30.73
CA SER A 9 -4.78 11.72 29.83
C SER A 9 -3.53 10.97 29.38
N MET A 10 -2.79 10.32 30.28
CA MET A 10 -1.61 9.51 29.88
C MET A 10 -1.98 8.38 28.92
N MET A 11 -3.08 7.67 29.17
CA MET A 11 -3.53 6.59 28.27
C MET A 11 -3.89 7.14 26.88
N GLN A 12 -4.55 8.30 26.81
CA GLN A 12 -4.88 8.96 25.55
C GLN A 12 -3.62 9.41 24.78
N PHE A 13 -2.63 9.98 25.46
CA PHE A 13 -1.35 10.34 24.83
C PHE A 13 -0.62 9.12 24.26
N ASN A 14 -0.49 8.05 25.04
CA ASN A 14 0.17 6.81 24.60
C ASN A 14 -0.54 6.17 23.38
N ALA A 15 -1.87 6.24 23.34
CA ALA A 15 -2.65 5.75 22.19
C ALA A 15 -2.44 6.60 20.93
N ILE A 16 -2.36 7.93 21.07
CA ILE A 16 -2.09 8.84 19.96
C ILE A 16 -0.67 8.60 19.40
N ASP A 17 0.34 8.49 20.25
CA ASP A 17 1.73 8.28 19.82
C ASP A 17 1.89 6.97 19.05
N ALA A 18 1.29 5.87 19.55
CA ALA A 18 1.28 4.59 18.87
C ALA A 18 0.57 4.64 17.51
N THR A 19 -0.58 5.32 17.44
CA THR A 19 -1.33 5.51 16.19
C THR A 19 -0.46 6.19 15.13
N HIS A 20 0.28 7.23 15.52
CA HIS A 20 1.21 7.93 14.64
C HIS A 20 2.40 7.05 14.25
N GLU A 21 2.95 6.27 15.18
CA GLU A 21 4.08 5.37 14.90
C GLU A 21 3.71 4.30 13.86
N HIS A 22 2.58 3.60 14.05
CA HIS A 22 2.12 2.57 13.13
C HIS A 22 1.81 3.13 11.74
N ALA A 23 1.13 4.29 11.69
CA ALA A 23 0.84 4.98 10.43
C ALA A 23 2.12 5.44 9.71
N ASN A 24 3.10 5.95 10.45
CA ASN A 24 4.38 6.38 9.90
C ASN A 24 5.18 5.18 9.37
N LYS A 25 5.25 4.08 10.13
CA LYS A 25 5.93 2.87 9.70
C LYS A 25 5.33 2.34 8.39
N MET A 26 4.01 2.23 8.33
CA MET A 26 3.29 1.82 7.12
C MET A 26 3.53 2.82 5.98
N THR A 27 3.37 4.12 6.20
CA THR A 27 3.61 5.13 5.15
C THR A 27 5.04 5.10 4.60
N ASN A 28 6.02 4.87 5.47
CA ASN A 28 7.43 4.87 5.10
C ASN A 28 7.80 3.66 4.24
N ILE A 29 7.21 2.47 4.45
CA ILE A 29 7.55 1.30 3.64
C ILE A 29 7.17 1.51 2.16
N PHE A 30 6.05 2.21 1.89
CA PHE A 30 5.61 2.49 0.52
C PHE A 30 6.61 3.33 -0.29
N ARG A 31 7.52 4.08 0.36
CA ARG A 31 8.61 4.78 -0.36
C ARG A 31 9.56 3.83 -1.11
N ARG A 32 9.53 2.54 -0.78
CA ARG A 32 10.31 1.50 -1.46
C ARG A 32 9.65 1.05 -2.77
N ILE A 33 8.36 1.27 -2.96
CA ILE A 33 7.69 1.03 -4.24
C ILE A 33 8.00 2.23 -5.13
N LYS A 34 9.08 2.12 -5.91
CA LYS A 34 9.55 3.20 -6.79
C LYS A 34 9.03 2.97 -8.20
N LEU A 35 8.32 3.96 -8.74
CA LEU A 35 7.94 3.97 -10.15
C LEU A 35 9.18 4.20 -11.02
N ASP A 36 9.30 3.39 -12.06
CA ASP A 36 10.28 3.63 -13.12
C ASP A 36 9.77 4.76 -14.03
N LYS A 37 10.37 5.94 -13.85
CA LYS A 37 10.01 7.17 -14.57
C LYS A 37 10.21 7.09 -16.09
N THR A 38 10.92 6.08 -16.59
CA THR A 38 11.10 5.88 -18.04
C THR A 38 9.88 5.25 -18.72
N LYS A 39 8.96 4.66 -17.94
CA LYS A 39 7.72 4.06 -18.45
C LYS A 39 6.70 5.12 -18.90
N ASN A 40 5.70 4.68 -19.66
CA ASN A 40 4.61 5.55 -20.13
C ASN A 40 3.88 6.22 -18.96
N ALA A 41 3.59 7.51 -19.07
CA ALA A 41 2.97 8.30 -17.99
C ALA A 41 1.54 7.85 -17.63
N VAL A 42 0.74 7.43 -18.62
CA VAL A 42 -0.62 6.91 -18.38
C VAL A 42 -0.54 5.59 -17.60
N TYR A 43 0.41 4.72 -17.97
CA TYR A 43 0.68 3.50 -17.20
C TYR A 43 1.09 3.83 -15.75
N GLN A 44 1.98 4.80 -15.56
CA GLN A 44 2.42 5.22 -14.22
C GLN A 44 1.26 5.75 -13.37
N ASP A 45 0.33 6.51 -13.94
CA ASP A 45 -0.86 7.01 -13.23
C ASP A 45 -1.72 5.85 -12.68
N TYR A 46 -1.93 4.80 -13.49
CA TYR A 46 -2.66 3.61 -13.03
C TYR A 46 -1.92 2.85 -11.93
N VAL A 47 -0.60 2.71 -12.05
CA VAL A 47 0.20 2.06 -11.00
C VAL A 47 0.14 2.87 -9.71
N GLU A 48 0.38 4.19 -9.78
CA GLU A 48 0.35 5.08 -8.62
C GLU A 48 -1.01 5.08 -7.94
N LYS A 49 -2.07 5.26 -8.73
CA LYS A 49 -3.45 5.25 -8.23
C LYS A 49 -3.79 3.91 -7.59
N GLY A 50 -3.47 2.79 -8.24
CA GLY A 50 -3.71 1.45 -7.71
C GLY A 50 -2.99 1.21 -6.39
N VAL A 51 -1.67 1.45 -6.34
CA VAL A 51 -0.88 1.27 -5.11
C VAL A 51 -1.42 2.16 -3.99
N LYS A 52 -1.78 3.41 -4.30
CA LYS A 52 -2.32 4.33 -3.31
C LYS A 52 -3.66 3.84 -2.76
N THR A 53 -4.66 3.65 -3.62
CA THR A 53 -6.05 3.47 -3.18
C THR A 53 -6.39 2.03 -2.77
N LEU A 54 -5.68 1.04 -3.30
CA LEU A 54 -5.99 -0.37 -3.07
C LEU A 54 -5.03 -1.05 -2.09
N LEU A 55 -3.90 -0.43 -1.77
CA LEU A 55 -2.88 -1.03 -0.90
C LEU A 55 -2.46 -0.06 0.21
N LYS A 56 -1.92 1.11 -0.11
CA LYS A 56 -1.39 2.06 0.88
C LYS A 56 -2.45 2.60 1.82
N ASP A 57 -3.47 3.27 1.27
CA ASP A 57 -4.46 3.96 2.09
C ASP A 57 -5.20 2.96 3.01
N PRO A 58 -5.65 1.77 2.54
CA PRO A 58 -6.25 0.76 3.41
C PRO A 58 -5.31 0.26 4.52
N LEU A 59 -4.05 -0.06 4.19
CA LEU A 59 -3.09 -0.58 5.19
C LEU A 59 -2.69 0.49 6.20
N VAL A 60 -2.57 1.76 5.80
CA VAL A 60 -2.32 2.87 6.73
C VAL A 60 -3.51 3.06 7.65
N SER A 61 -4.75 3.06 7.12
CA SER A 61 -5.95 3.16 7.95
C SER A 61 -6.05 2.02 8.97
N LYS A 62 -5.72 0.79 8.58
CA LYS A 62 -5.69 -0.36 9.50
C LYS A 62 -4.58 -0.24 10.55
N ALA A 63 -3.38 0.18 10.14
CA ALA A 63 -2.26 0.41 11.05
C ALA A 63 -2.59 1.46 12.13
N MET A 64 -3.36 2.50 11.80
CA MET A 64 -3.83 3.50 12.77
C MET A 64 -4.78 2.96 13.84
N LEU A 65 -5.38 1.79 13.63
CA LEU A 65 -6.32 1.18 14.57
C LEU A 65 -5.65 0.14 15.49
N LEU A 66 -4.36 -0.10 15.31
CA LEU A 66 -3.62 -1.05 16.12
C LEU A 66 -3.41 -0.52 17.55
N PRO A 67 -3.51 -1.40 18.58
CA PRO A 67 -3.15 -1.02 19.93
C PRO A 67 -1.63 -0.81 20.05
N ALA A 68 -1.20 0.08 20.96
CA ALA A 68 0.21 0.41 21.19
C ALA A 68 1.13 -0.79 21.46
N SER A 69 0.60 -1.90 21.98
CA SER A 69 1.36 -3.12 22.23
C SER A 69 1.66 -3.94 20.98
N LYS A 70 1.06 -3.62 19.83
CA LYS A 70 1.30 -4.33 18.57
C LYS A 70 2.51 -3.77 17.85
N THR A 71 3.28 -4.68 17.27
CA THR A 71 4.41 -4.36 16.40
C THR A 71 4.10 -4.90 15.01
N ILE A 72 4.25 -4.05 14.00
CA ILE A 72 4.13 -4.47 12.60
C ILE A 72 5.46 -5.14 12.19
N PRO A 73 5.46 -6.42 11.77
CA PRO A 73 6.70 -7.13 11.41
C PRO A 73 7.32 -6.57 10.12
N ASP A 74 8.63 -6.31 10.14
CA ASP A 74 9.34 -5.78 8.96
C ASP A 74 9.36 -6.78 7.79
N ASP A 75 9.51 -8.07 8.08
CA ASP A 75 9.49 -9.13 7.06
C ASP A 75 8.18 -9.16 6.29
N CYS A 76 7.06 -8.91 6.97
CA CYS A 76 5.77 -8.83 6.33
C CYS A 76 5.66 -7.63 5.39
N LEU A 77 6.14 -6.47 5.83
CA LEU A 77 6.17 -5.25 5.02
C LEU A 77 7.12 -5.37 3.83
N ASN A 78 8.25 -6.07 4.01
CA ASN A 78 9.21 -6.37 2.94
C ASN A 78 8.58 -7.27 1.88
N ALA A 79 7.93 -8.37 2.30
CA ALA A 79 7.22 -9.27 1.40
C ALA A 79 6.13 -8.53 0.61
N MET A 80 5.36 -7.66 1.27
CA MET A 80 4.35 -6.83 0.59
C MET A 80 4.96 -5.94 -0.50
N VAL A 81 6.10 -5.29 -0.23
CA VAL A 81 6.77 -4.46 -1.23
C VAL A 81 7.25 -5.28 -2.42
N ASP A 82 7.82 -6.46 -2.17
CA ASP A 82 8.34 -7.32 -3.23
C ASP A 82 7.21 -7.89 -4.09
N GLU A 83 6.10 -8.29 -3.49
CA GLU A 83 4.92 -8.80 -4.20
C GLU A 83 4.20 -7.69 -4.99
N ALA A 84 4.11 -6.47 -4.44
CA ALA A 84 3.59 -5.31 -5.16
C ALA A 84 4.41 -5.00 -6.43
N ARG A 85 5.74 -5.08 -6.34
CA ARG A 85 6.65 -4.90 -7.49
C ARG A 85 6.49 -6.03 -8.51
N GLU A 86 6.29 -7.26 -8.05
CA GLU A 86 6.03 -8.39 -8.94
C GLU A 86 4.72 -8.18 -9.73
N HIS A 87 3.65 -7.74 -9.05
CA HIS A 87 2.39 -7.40 -9.69
C HIS A 87 2.53 -6.26 -10.69
N GLU A 88 3.27 -5.20 -10.36
CA GLU A 88 3.60 -4.10 -11.28
C GLU A 88 4.33 -4.62 -12.53
N ASN A 89 5.33 -5.48 -12.35
CA ASN A 89 6.12 -6.04 -13.46
C ASN A 89 5.25 -6.91 -14.39
N LYS A 90 4.38 -7.74 -13.83
CA LYS A 90 3.40 -8.52 -14.61
C LYS A 90 2.43 -7.61 -15.36
N PHE A 91 1.95 -6.55 -14.73
CA PHE A 91 1.08 -5.57 -15.39
C PHE A 91 1.81 -4.83 -16.51
N TYR A 92 3.07 -4.44 -16.31
CA TYR A 92 3.88 -3.80 -17.35
C TYR A 92 4.12 -4.73 -18.54
N ALA A 93 4.41 -6.01 -18.30
CA ALA A 93 4.56 -7.00 -19.35
C ALA A 93 3.27 -7.17 -20.17
N ALA A 94 2.12 -7.26 -19.51
CA ALA A 94 0.82 -7.30 -20.18
C ALA A 94 0.55 -6.02 -20.98
N PHE A 95 0.81 -4.85 -20.40
CA PHE A 95 0.68 -3.55 -21.07
C PHE A 95 1.56 -3.46 -22.32
N THR A 96 2.83 -3.86 -22.25
CA THR A 96 3.74 -3.80 -23.39
C THR A 96 3.39 -4.80 -24.49
N TYR A 97 2.91 -6.00 -24.12
CA TYR A 97 2.45 -7.01 -25.07
C TYR A 97 1.13 -6.60 -25.76
N ASP A 98 0.12 -6.21 -24.99
CA ASP A 98 -1.22 -5.89 -25.50
C ASP A 98 -1.27 -4.52 -26.22
N CYS A 99 -0.34 -3.61 -25.93
CA CYS A 99 -0.32 -2.25 -26.49
C CYS A 99 0.83 -2.00 -27.51
N GLN A 100 1.46 -3.06 -28.02
CA GLN A 100 2.60 -2.94 -28.95
C GLN A 100 2.24 -2.07 -30.17
N GLY A 101 2.91 -0.93 -30.35
CA GLY A 101 2.71 -0.01 -31.49
C GLY A 101 1.71 1.15 -31.29
N HIS A 102 1.00 1.23 -30.16
CA HIS A 102 -0.05 2.24 -29.94
C HIS A 102 0.13 3.07 -28.65
N ILE A 103 1.36 3.51 -28.38
CA ILE A 103 1.74 4.23 -27.15
C ILE A 103 0.87 5.49 -26.85
N PRO A 104 0.41 6.28 -27.85
CA PRO A 104 -0.43 7.46 -27.58
C PRO A 104 -1.91 7.13 -27.31
N THR A 105 -2.41 5.98 -27.76
CA THR A 105 -3.83 5.59 -27.71
C THR A 105 -4.09 4.33 -26.88
N ALA A 106 -3.13 3.95 -26.04
CA ALA A 106 -3.11 2.71 -25.26
C ALA A 106 -4.20 2.57 -24.16
N PHE A 107 -5.18 3.47 -24.10
CA PHE A 107 -6.19 3.50 -23.03
C PHE A 107 -6.97 2.17 -22.91
N PRO A 108 -7.51 1.56 -24.00
CA PRO A 108 -8.31 0.34 -23.88
C PRO A 108 -7.50 -0.90 -23.47
N CYS A 109 -6.25 -1.02 -23.94
CA CYS A 109 -5.39 -2.15 -23.57
C CYS A 109 -4.87 -2.02 -22.12
N LEU A 110 -4.69 -0.78 -21.65
CA LEU A 110 -4.29 -0.48 -20.28
C LEU A 110 -5.40 -0.80 -19.27
N GLU A 111 -6.66 -0.49 -19.59
CA GLU A 111 -7.82 -0.84 -18.74
C GLU A 111 -7.96 -2.36 -18.52
N LYS A 112 -7.72 -3.17 -19.56
CA LYS A 112 -7.79 -4.63 -19.47
C LYS A 112 -6.73 -5.21 -18.54
N GLY A 113 -5.48 -4.74 -18.67
CA GLY A 113 -4.39 -5.16 -17.76
C GLY A 113 -4.58 -4.66 -16.33
N ALA A 114 -5.12 -3.45 -16.17
CA ALA A 114 -5.32 -2.81 -14.88
C ALA A 114 -6.30 -3.57 -13.99
N ALA A 115 -7.35 -4.19 -14.55
CA ALA A 115 -8.31 -4.97 -13.78
C ALA A 115 -7.63 -6.09 -12.98
N THR A 116 -6.78 -6.88 -13.64
CA THR A 116 -6.04 -7.98 -12.98
C THR A 116 -5.03 -7.42 -11.97
N TYR A 117 -4.32 -6.36 -12.32
CA TYR A 117 -3.38 -5.69 -11.42
C TYR A 117 -4.06 -5.21 -10.13
N TYR A 118 -5.23 -4.58 -10.25
CA TYR A 118 -5.99 -4.06 -9.11
C TYR A 118 -6.56 -5.17 -8.22
N GLU A 119 -7.03 -6.28 -8.79
CA GLU A 119 -7.44 -7.44 -7.99
C GLU A 119 -6.26 -8.05 -7.21
N ASN A 120 -5.07 -8.13 -7.84
CA ASN A 120 -3.86 -8.57 -7.16
C ASN A 120 -3.48 -7.63 -6.00
N LEU A 121 -3.56 -6.31 -6.19
CA LEU A 121 -3.31 -5.35 -5.10
C LEU A 121 -4.30 -5.50 -3.94
N LYS A 122 -5.59 -5.72 -4.21
CA LYS A 122 -6.60 -5.99 -3.16
C LYS A 122 -6.33 -7.31 -2.43
N ALA A 123 -5.87 -8.33 -3.13
CA ALA A 123 -5.50 -9.61 -2.53
C ALA A 123 -4.24 -9.46 -1.66
N LEU A 124 -3.27 -8.69 -2.14
CA LEU A 124 -2.04 -8.36 -1.42
C LEU A 124 -2.33 -7.58 -0.14
N GLU A 125 -3.26 -6.62 -0.18
CA GLU A 125 -3.74 -5.88 0.98
C GLU A 125 -4.23 -6.83 2.09
N LYS A 126 -5.15 -7.74 1.76
CA LYS A 126 -5.68 -8.75 2.69
C LYS A 126 -4.60 -9.71 3.23
N THR A 127 -3.64 -10.07 2.38
CA THR A 127 -2.54 -10.96 2.78
C THR A 127 -1.59 -10.25 3.74
N THR A 128 -1.31 -8.97 3.47
CA THR A 128 -0.47 -8.11 4.31
C THR A 128 -1.13 -7.85 5.66
N GLU A 129 -2.43 -7.59 5.69
CA GLU A 129 -3.22 -7.47 6.93
C GLU A 129 -3.06 -8.70 7.82
N LYS A 130 -3.30 -9.90 7.27
CA LYS A 130 -3.15 -11.17 8.00
C LYS A 130 -1.73 -11.38 8.50
N CYS A 131 -0.74 -11.16 7.64
CA CYS A 131 0.67 -11.38 7.94
C CYS A 131 1.18 -10.37 8.99
N CYS A 132 0.69 -9.12 8.97
CA CYS A 132 1.01 -8.10 9.96
C CYS A 132 0.16 -8.20 11.24
N ASN A 133 -0.84 -9.09 11.29
CA ASN A 133 -1.85 -9.19 12.36
C ASN A 133 -2.54 -7.85 12.65
N MET A 134 -2.98 -7.17 11.57
CA MET A 134 -3.74 -5.91 11.63
C MET A 134 -5.24 -6.11 11.60
#